data_AF-A0A2D9CL36-F1
#
_entry.id   AF-A0A2D9CL36-F1
#
_cell.length_a   1.000
_cell.length_b   1.000
_cell.length_c   1.000
_cell.angle_alpha   90.00
_cell.angle_beta   90.00
_cell.angle_gamma   90.00
#
_symmetry.space_group_name_H-M   'P 1'
#
loop_
_entity.id
_entity.type
_entity.pdbx_description
1 polymer ?
#
loop_
_entity_poly.entity_id
_entity_poly.type
_entity_poly.pdbx_seq_one_letter_code
_entity_poly.pdbx_strand_id
1 'polypeptide(L)'
;MRSCIYKKQKKSMKHRAPRSNMKKKYSRKKGPVRSKKVSIDGINFASGLEKHMYLALKKAKIPAIYEGETFELQQAFDLPFESYECQGNGKGEYCNRGNKKILNIKYTPDFVGKHFIIECKGRANEAFPMRWKLFKKHIAENKLEPFTLYKPQNQKQCDETIRLILEKQKQWPGKSTQSVK
;
A
#
# COMPACT_ATOMS: atom_id res chain seq x y z
N MET A 1 80.59 -12.21 -44.83
CA MET A 1 80.45 -13.54 -45.44
C MET A 1 79.23 -14.24 -44.87
N ARG A 2 78.41 -14.86 -45.74
CA ARG A 2 77.45 -15.96 -45.52
C ARG A 2 76.27 -15.67 -44.57
N SER A 3 75.08 -15.40 -45.12
CA SER A 3 74.07 -16.40 -45.52
C SER A 3 73.19 -16.83 -44.34
N CYS A 4 71.87 -16.61 -44.43
CA CYS A 4 70.92 -17.73 -44.49
C CYS A 4 69.44 -17.30 -44.54
N ILE A 5 68.80 -17.73 -45.64
CA ILE A 5 67.53 -18.48 -45.67
C ILE A 5 66.21 -17.70 -45.48
N TYR A 6 65.55 -17.52 -46.62
CA TYR A 6 64.10 -17.44 -46.82
C TYR A 6 63.34 -18.65 -46.25
N LYS A 7 62.23 -18.45 -45.52
CA LYS A 7 61.06 -19.35 -45.59
C LYS A 7 59.72 -18.61 -45.45
N LYS A 8 58.84 -18.96 -46.40
CA LYS A 8 57.41 -18.67 -46.58
C LYS A 8 56.57 -18.59 -45.30
N GLN A 9 55.56 -17.71 -45.30
CA GLN A 9 54.15 -18.15 -45.19
C GLN A 9 53.17 -17.08 -45.71
N LYS A 10 52.27 -17.50 -46.60
CA LYS A 10 51.20 -16.71 -47.22
C LYS A 10 49.88 -16.98 -46.45
N LYS A 11 49.12 -15.90 -46.27
CA LYS A 11 47.64 -15.81 -46.13
C LYS A 11 46.97 -16.32 -44.84
N SER A 12 46.38 -15.39 -44.11
CA SER A 12 44.91 -15.36 -43.86
C SER A 12 44.57 -14.09 -43.06
N MET A 13 44.25 -12.98 -43.73
CA MET A 13 43.58 -11.85 -43.07
C MET A 13 42.10 -12.20 -42.90
N LYS A 14 41.75 -12.78 -41.77
CA LYS A 14 40.34 -12.83 -41.32
C LYS A 14 39.98 -11.43 -40.82
N HIS A 15 39.17 -10.70 -41.58
CA HIS A 15 38.51 -9.49 -41.09
C HIS A 15 37.65 -9.89 -39.88
N ARG A 16 38.10 -9.55 -38.66
CA ARG A 16 37.27 -9.66 -37.45
C ARG A 16 36.36 -8.43 -37.42
N ALA A 17 35.04 -8.66 -37.51
CA ALA A 17 34.05 -7.62 -37.27
C ALA A 17 34.25 -7.00 -35.87
N PRO A 18 34.03 -5.68 -35.69
CA PRO A 18 34.14 -5.06 -34.37
C PRO A 18 33.03 -5.61 -33.47
N ARG A 19 33.41 -6.25 -32.35
CA ARG A 19 32.48 -6.59 -31.27
C ARG A 19 31.91 -5.28 -30.73
N SER A 20 30.64 -5.01 -30.98
CA SER A 20 29.95 -3.89 -30.36
C SER A 20 29.94 -4.12 -28.84
N ASN A 21 30.71 -3.30 -28.11
CA ASN A 21 30.65 -3.25 -26.66
C ASN A 21 29.31 -2.61 -26.26
N MET A 22 28.24 -3.41 -26.30
CA MET A 22 26.94 -3.03 -25.78
C MET A 22 27.08 -2.93 -24.26
N LYS A 23 27.42 -1.73 -23.75
CA LYS A 23 27.39 -1.44 -22.31
C LYS A 23 25.98 -1.77 -21.82
N LYS A 24 25.82 -2.87 -21.09
CA LYS A 24 24.55 -3.23 -20.43
C LYS A 24 24.12 -2.03 -19.59
N LYS A 25 23.04 -1.35 -19.99
CA LYS A 25 22.43 -0.30 -19.18
C LYS A 25 21.87 -0.98 -17.94
N TYR A 26 22.63 -0.93 -16.84
CA TYR A 26 22.12 -1.35 -15.54
C TYR A 26 20.93 -0.45 -15.18
N SER A 27 19.72 -1.01 -15.25
CA SER A 27 18.52 -0.36 -14.71
C SER A 27 18.73 -0.20 -13.21
N ARG A 28 18.98 1.03 -12.76
CA ARG A 28 18.95 1.33 -11.33
C ARG A 28 17.54 1.01 -10.85
N LYS A 29 17.43 0.19 -9.80
CA LYS A 29 16.14 -0.08 -9.15
C LYS A 29 15.50 1.28 -8.85
N LYS A 30 14.41 1.61 -9.54
CA LYS A 30 13.68 2.85 -9.30
C LYS A 30 13.25 2.81 -7.83
N GLY A 31 13.64 3.83 -7.08
CA GLY A 31 13.18 4.02 -5.71
C GLY A 31 11.64 4.05 -5.67
N PRO A 32 11.03 4.05 -4.47
CA PRO A 32 9.59 4.06 -4.33
C PRO A 32 8.96 5.16 -5.20
N VAL A 33 8.24 4.75 -6.25
CA VAL A 33 7.50 5.70 -7.10
C VAL A 33 6.38 6.27 -6.24
N ARG A 34 6.49 7.55 -5.88
CA ARG A 34 5.39 8.29 -5.25
C ARG A 34 4.26 8.39 -6.27
N SER A 35 3.10 7.81 -5.99
CA SER A 35 1.90 8.09 -6.77
C SER A 35 1.55 9.55 -6.60
N LYS A 36 1.33 10.27 -7.70
CA LYS A 36 0.70 11.60 -7.63
C LYS A 36 -0.71 11.40 -7.06
N LYS A 37 -1.15 12.30 -6.19
CA LYS A 37 -2.56 12.37 -5.78
C LYS A 37 -3.41 12.52 -7.03
N VAL A 38 -4.52 11.80 -7.10
CA VAL A 38 -5.42 11.84 -8.26
C VAL A 38 -6.79 12.26 -7.78
N SER A 39 -7.38 13.25 -8.45
CA SER A 39 -8.70 13.78 -8.13
C SER A 39 -9.75 13.20 -9.07
N ILE A 40 -10.84 12.66 -8.53
CA ILE A 40 -12.04 12.23 -9.28
C ILE A 40 -13.27 12.59 -8.44
N ASP A 41 -14.31 13.14 -9.09
CA ASP A 41 -15.57 13.51 -8.43
C ASP A 41 -15.37 14.44 -7.20
N GLY A 42 -14.35 15.30 -7.25
CA GLY A 42 -13.98 16.20 -6.14
C GLY A 42 -13.20 15.53 -4.99
N ILE A 43 -12.96 14.22 -5.03
CA ILE A 43 -12.24 13.47 -4.01
C ILE A 43 -10.76 13.35 -4.38
N ASN A 44 -9.85 13.60 -3.44
CA ASN A 44 -8.41 13.48 -3.62
C ASN A 44 -7.88 12.16 -3.02
N PHE A 45 -7.65 11.16 -3.86
CA PHE A 45 -7.15 9.86 -3.40
C PHE A 45 -5.65 9.89 -3.09
N ALA A 46 -5.24 9.19 -2.04
CA ALA A 46 -3.83 9.06 -1.65
C ALA A 46 -3.05 8.12 -2.58
N SER A 47 -3.74 7.19 -3.23
CA SER A 47 -3.13 6.26 -4.19
C SER A 47 -4.00 5.95 -5.42
N GLY A 48 -3.34 5.44 -6.47
CA GLY A 48 -4.04 4.95 -7.66
C GLY A 48 -4.86 3.67 -7.41
N LEU A 49 -4.51 2.90 -6.37
CA LEU A 49 -5.27 1.70 -5.97
C LEU A 49 -6.60 2.09 -5.31
N GLU A 50 -6.59 3.08 -4.42
CA GLU A 50 -7.81 3.64 -3.80
C GLU A 50 -8.73 4.22 -4.87
N LYS A 51 -8.19 5.04 -5.79
CA LYS A 51 -8.97 5.55 -6.94
C LYS A 51 -9.62 4.41 -7.73
N HIS A 52 -8.88 3.34 -8.01
CA HIS A 52 -9.42 2.20 -8.75
C HIS A 52 -10.53 1.49 -7.97
N MET A 53 -10.34 1.28 -6.66
CA MET A 53 -11.36 0.70 -5.78
C MET A 53 -12.63 1.57 -5.77
N TYR A 54 -12.49 2.89 -5.66
CA TYR A 54 -13.62 3.83 -5.75
C TYR A 54 -14.40 3.67 -7.06
N LEU A 55 -13.71 3.66 -8.21
CA LEU A 55 -14.36 3.48 -9.51
C LEU A 55 -15.04 2.11 -9.63
N ALA A 56 -14.45 1.06 -9.09
CA ALA A 56 -15.03 -0.28 -9.08
C ALA A 56 -16.31 -0.33 -8.23
N LEU A 57 -16.30 0.27 -7.03
CA LEU A 57 -17.49 0.43 -6.18
C LEU A 57 -18.60 1.21 -6.89
N LYS A 58 -18.24 2.35 -7.49
CA LYS A 58 -19.16 3.21 -8.25
C LYS A 58 -19.78 2.47 -9.42
N LYS A 59 -18.98 1.73 -10.20
CA LYS A 59 -19.43 0.91 -11.33
C LYS A 59 -20.41 -0.19 -10.89
N ALA A 60 -20.14 -0.81 -9.73
CA ALA A 60 -21.00 -1.84 -9.14
C ALA A 60 -22.21 -1.28 -8.37
N LYS A 61 -22.36 0.06 -8.28
CA LYS A 61 -23.39 0.75 -7.50
C LYS A 61 -23.40 0.36 -6.01
N ILE A 62 -22.22 0.07 -5.46
CA ILE A 62 -22.06 -0.27 -4.03
C ILE A 62 -21.80 1.04 -3.27
N PRO A 63 -22.67 1.44 -2.32
CA PRO A 63 -22.47 2.64 -1.53
C PRO A 63 -21.33 2.44 -0.52
N ALA A 64 -20.32 3.30 -0.60
CA ALA A 64 -19.24 3.41 0.38
C ALA A 64 -18.69 4.84 0.41
N ILE A 65 -18.29 5.30 1.58
CA ILE A 65 -17.73 6.63 1.81
C ILE A 65 -16.20 6.51 1.93
N TYR A 66 -15.47 7.29 1.13
CA TYR A 66 -14.00 7.37 1.22
C TYR A 66 -13.60 8.12 2.49
N GLU A 67 -12.71 7.54 3.30
CA GLU A 67 -12.25 8.08 4.59
C GLU A 67 -13.41 8.53 5.52
N GLY A 68 -14.57 7.87 5.42
CA GLY A 68 -15.82 8.32 6.04
C GLY A 68 -15.92 8.17 7.57
N GLU A 69 -15.06 7.36 8.18
CA GLU A 69 -15.03 7.13 9.63
C GLU A 69 -13.57 7.05 10.10
N THR A 70 -13.27 7.60 11.28
CA THR A 70 -11.96 7.49 11.92
C THR A 70 -12.14 6.88 13.29
N PHE A 71 -11.34 5.85 13.59
CA PHE A 71 -11.41 5.07 14.82
C PHE A 71 -10.25 5.44 15.74
N GLU A 72 -10.53 5.60 17.03
CA GLU A 72 -9.50 5.69 18.06
C GLU A 72 -9.15 4.27 18.53
N LEU A 73 -8.01 3.75 18.08
CA LEU A 73 -7.58 2.38 18.37
C LEU A 73 -6.94 2.23 19.75
N GLN A 74 -6.28 3.29 20.22
CA GLN A 74 -5.67 3.39 21.53
C GLN A 74 -5.87 4.83 22.01
N GLN A 75 -6.45 4.99 23.18
CA GLN A 75 -6.62 6.29 23.81
C GLN A 75 -5.27 6.88 24.20
N ALA A 76 -5.20 8.21 24.23
CA ALA A 76 -4.05 8.93 24.77
C ALA A 76 -3.92 8.63 26.28
N PHE A 77 -2.69 8.58 26.78
CA PHE A 77 -2.42 8.32 28.19
C PHE A 77 -1.20 9.12 28.66
N ASP A 78 -1.14 9.41 29.96
CA ASP A 78 0.03 10.05 30.55
C ASP A 78 1.09 9.00 30.88
N LEU A 79 2.33 9.25 30.46
CA LEU A 79 3.48 8.42 30.82
C LEU A 79 4.11 9.00 32.09
N PRO A 80 3.96 8.36 33.27
CA PRO A 80 4.28 8.97 34.55
C PRO A 80 5.76 8.80 34.95
N PHE A 81 6.62 8.39 34.03
CA PHE A 81 8.03 8.13 34.30
C PHE A 81 8.92 8.58 33.14
N GLU A 82 10.21 8.71 33.43
CA GLU A 82 11.25 9.09 32.48
C GLU A 82 11.44 8.03 31.40
N SER A 83 11.75 8.47 30.19
CA SER A 83 12.02 7.59 29.06
C SER A 83 13.09 8.25 28.19
N TYR A 84 14.31 7.72 28.24
CA TYR A 84 15.42 8.25 27.46
C TYR A 84 15.45 7.55 26.10
N GLU A 85 15.27 8.31 25.03
CA GLU A 85 15.17 7.75 23.69
C GLU A 85 15.60 8.78 22.62
N CYS A 86 16.09 8.27 21.49
CA CYS A 86 16.22 9.04 20.26
C CYS A 86 14.85 9.16 19.57
N GLN A 87 14.74 10.02 18.56
CA GLN A 87 13.51 10.07 17.76
C GLN A 87 13.31 8.75 17.00
N GLY A 88 12.06 8.38 16.70
CA GLY A 88 11.73 7.11 16.04
C GLY A 88 12.33 6.89 14.65
N ASN A 89 12.93 7.92 14.04
CA ASN A 89 13.70 7.82 12.80
C ASN A 89 15.21 7.54 13.05
N GLY A 90 15.60 7.27 14.29
CA GLY A 90 16.99 7.07 14.71
C GLY A 90 17.84 8.35 14.74
N LYS A 91 17.22 9.53 14.62
CA LYS A 91 17.91 10.83 14.65
C LYS A 91 17.66 11.57 15.96
N GLY A 92 18.42 12.64 16.17
CA GLY A 92 18.31 13.52 17.32
C GLY A 92 19.06 13.02 18.54
N GLU A 93 19.07 13.84 19.58
CA GLU A 93 19.77 13.56 20.84
C GLU A 93 19.02 12.51 21.66
N TYR A 94 19.80 11.67 22.34
CA TYR A 94 19.34 10.73 23.36
C TYR A 94 19.04 11.51 24.65
N CYS A 95 17.77 11.85 24.87
CA CYS A 95 17.34 12.70 25.98
C CYS A 95 16.04 12.19 26.59
N ASN A 96 15.69 12.68 27.79
CA ASN A 96 14.44 12.32 28.44
C ASN A 96 13.25 12.86 27.64
N ARG A 97 12.42 11.94 27.20
CA ARG A 97 11.16 12.13 26.48
C ARG A 97 10.00 11.44 27.20
N GLY A 98 10.20 11.02 28.45
CA GLY A 98 9.15 10.56 29.35
C GLY A 98 8.40 11.71 30.00
N ASN A 99 7.66 11.43 31.08
CA ASN A 99 6.89 12.42 31.85
C ASN A 99 5.99 13.32 31.00
N LYS A 100 5.38 12.75 29.96
CA LYS A 100 4.56 13.48 28.99
C LYS A 100 3.35 12.65 28.58
N LYS A 101 2.35 13.34 28.02
CA LYS A 101 1.20 12.70 27.39
C LYS A 101 1.62 11.99 26.10
N ILE A 102 1.31 10.70 26.02
CA ILE A 102 1.41 9.91 24.79
C ILE A 102 0.11 10.08 24.00
N LEU A 103 0.24 10.48 22.74
CA LEU A 103 -0.90 10.71 21.87
C LEU A 103 -1.61 9.42 21.51
N ASN A 104 -2.90 9.55 21.21
CA ASN A 104 -3.73 8.45 20.76
C ASN A 104 -3.28 7.90 19.40
N ILE A 105 -3.68 6.65 19.13
CA ILE A 105 -3.51 6.03 17.82
C ILE A 105 -4.87 6.06 17.14
N LYS A 106 -4.99 6.91 16.11
CA LYS A 106 -6.15 6.94 15.22
C LYS A 106 -5.93 6.11 13.96
N TYR A 107 -7.02 5.60 13.40
CA TYR A 107 -7.01 4.83 12.18
C TYR A 107 -8.24 5.14 11.32
N THR A 108 -7.99 5.57 10.09
CA THR A 108 -9.01 5.90 9.09
C THR A 108 -8.87 4.88 7.97
N PRO A 109 -9.80 3.92 7.83
CA PRO A 109 -9.78 3.02 6.70
C PRO A 109 -10.17 3.74 5.40
N ASP A 110 -9.71 3.22 4.27
CA ASP A 110 -9.92 3.87 2.97
C ASP A 110 -11.42 3.99 2.60
N PHE A 111 -12.23 2.95 2.78
CA PHE A 111 -13.67 3.00 2.50
C PHE A 111 -14.51 2.35 3.59
N VAL A 112 -15.62 3.00 3.92
CA VAL A 112 -16.62 2.52 4.86
C VAL A 112 -17.95 2.32 4.14
N GLY A 113 -18.45 1.09 4.13
CA GLY A 113 -19.74 0.73 3.53
C GLY A 113 -20.67 0.09 4.53
N LYS A 114 -21.90 -0.17 4.11
CA LYS A 114 -22.88 -0.86 4.95
C LYS A 114 -22.42 -2.32 5.16
N HIS A 115 -22.11 -2.68 6.41
CA HIS A 115 -21.62 -4.01 6.82
C HIS A 115 -20.21 -4.40 6.31
N PHE A 116 -19.42 -3.45 5.79
CA PHE A 116 -18.04 -3.74 5.41
C PHE A 116 -17.12 -2.52 5.50
N ILE A 117 -15.83 -2.78 5.64
CA ILE A 117 -14.76 -1.79 5.49
C ILE A 117 -13.71 -2.33 4.51
N ILE A 118 -13.17 -1.44 3.67
CA ILE A 118 -12.10 -1.75 2.72
C ILE A 118 -10.87 -0.92 3.05
N GLU A 119 -9.72 -1.58 3.14
CA GLU A 119 -8.41 -0.98 3.32
C GLU A 119 -7.48 -1.37 2.16
N CYS A 120 -7.26 -0.48 1.21
CA CYS A 120 -6.32 -0.64 0.11
C CYS A 120 -4.87 -0.57 0.60
N LYS A 121 -4.10 -1.64 0.37
CA LYS A 121 -2.68 -1.70 0.75
C LYS A 121 -1.80 -2.31 -0.31
N GLY A 122 -1.28 -1.48 -1.20
CA GLY A 122 -0.42 -1.89 -2.31
C GLY A 122 1.08 -2.09 -1.96
N ARG A 123 1.59 -1.41 -0.92
CA ARG A 123 3.01 -1.50 -0.52
C ARG A 123 3.15 -1.92 0.93
N ALA A 124 4.25 -2.61 1.24
CA ALA A 124 4.63 -2.92 2.61
C ALA A 124 4.90 -1.62 3.39
N ASN A 125 4.47 -1.60 4.65
CA ASN A 125 4.74 -0.57 5.64
C ASN A 125 4.92 -1.28 6.98
N GLU A 126 6.03 -1.05 7.67
CA GLU A 126 6.38 -1.72 8.93
C GLU A 126 5.34 -1.48 10.04
N ALA A 127 4.73 -0.30 10.08
CA ALA A 127 3.70 0.03 11.07
C ALA A 127 2.32 -0.56 10.73
N PHE A 128 2.08 -0.93 9.45
CA PHE A 128 0.76 -1.35 9.00
C PHE A 128 0.27 -2.64 9.69
N PRO A 129 1.05 -3.74 9.77
CA PRO A 129 0.62 -4.96 10.44
C PRO A 129 0.10 -4.73 11.87
N MET A 130 0.78 -3.88 12.64
CA MET A 130 0.37 -3.55 14.00
C MET A 130 -0.91 -2.72 14.04
N ARG A 131 -1.01 -1.66 13.23
CA ARG A 131 -2.24 -0.85 13.13
C ARG A 131 -3.43 -1.67 12.66
N TRP A 132 -3.23 -2.56 11.68
CA TRP A 132 -4.27 -3.45 11.19
C TRP A 132 -4.72 -4.45 12.26
N LYS A 133 -3.77 -4.99 13.05
CA LYS A 133 -4.11 -5.87 14.18
C LYS A 133 -4.94 -5.15 15.23
N LEU A 134 -4.55 -3.94 15.63
CA LEU A 134 -5.31 -3.10 16.57
C LEU A 134 -6.69 -2.73 16.03
N PHE A 135 -6.79 -2.39 14.74
CA PHE A 135 -8.06 -2.08 14.11
C PHE A 135 -9.00 -3.29 14.09
N LYS A 136 -8.52 -4.47 13.71
CA LYS A 136 -9.32 -5.71 13.77
C LYS A 136 -9.81 -6.01 15.18
N LYS A 137 -8.97 -5.80 16.20
CA LYS A 137 -9.35 -5.94 17.61
C LYS A 137 -10.47 -4.95 17.96
N HIS A 138 -10.30 -3.67 17.63
CA HIS A 138 -11.30 -2.63 17.87
C HIS A 138 -12.65 -2.95 17.20
N ILE A 139 -12.65 -3.41 15.95
CA ILE A 139 -13.87 -3.82 15.25
C ILE A 139 -14.52 -5.03 15.93
N ALA A 140 -13.73 -6.05 16.31
CA ALA A 140 -14.24 -7.24 16.99
C ALA A 140 -14.87 -6.93 18.36
N GLU A 141 -14.35 -5.91 19.07
CA GLU A 141 -14.85 -5.51 20.39
C GLU A 141 -16.07 -4.57 20.32
N ASN A 142 -16.20 -3.75 19.26
CA ASN A 142 -17.15 -2.63 19.24
C ASN A 142 -18.25 -2.71 18.16
N LYS A 143 -18.16 -3.60 17.17
CA LYS A 143 -19.16 -3.71 16.11
C LYS A 143 -19.91 -5.05 16.24
N LEU A 144 -21.21 -4.95 16.51
CA LEU A 144 -22.16 -6.08 16.45
C LEU A 144 -22.86 -6.04 15.08
N GLU A 145 -23.16 -7.22 14.50
CA GLU A 145 -23.67 -7.53 13.14
C GLU A 145 -22.58 -8.09 12.18
N PRO A 146 -22.93 -8.94 11.19
CA PRO A 146 -21.98 -9.48 10.22
C PRO A 146 -21.22 -8.34 9.54
N PHE A 147 -19.91 -8.27 9.80
CA PHE A 147 -19.05 -7.19 9.34
C PHE A 147 -17.82 -7.77 8.65
N THR A 148 -17.58 -7.38 7.40
CA THR A 148 -16.45 -7.92 6.64
C THR A 148 -15.38 -6.87 6.41
N LEU A 149 -14.13 -7.23 6.71
CA LEU A 149 -12.96 -6.41 6.42
C LEU A 149 -12.27 -6.92 5.16
N TYR A 150 -12.12 -6.05 4.16
CA TYR A 150 -11.40 -6.35 2.93
C TYR A 150 -10.09 -5.58 2.89
N LYS A 151 -9.02 -6.22 2.40
CA LYS A 151 -7.70 -5.58 2.31
C LYS A 151 -7.02 -5.83 0.95
N PRO A 152 -7.59 -5.31 -0.16
CA PRO A 152 -7.05 -5.53 -1.50
C PRO A 152 -5.68 -4.86 -1.67
N GLN A 153 -4.78 -5.57 -2.34
CA GLN A 153 -3.39 -5.16 -2.58
C GLN A 153 -3.13 -4.76 -4.03
N ASN A 154 -4.01 -5.14 -4.96
CA ASN A 154 -3.91 -4.84 -6.38
C ASN A 154 -5.31 -4.78 -7.03
N GLN A 155 -5.37 -4.31 -8.29
CA GLN A 155 -6.64 -4.13 -9.01
C GLN A 155 -7.46 -5.41 -9.12
N LYS A 156 -6.83 -6.58 -9.37
CA LYS A 156 -7.54 -7.86 -9.41
C LYS A 156 -8.22 -8.19 -8.08
N GLN A 157 -7.58 -7.88 -6.97
CA GLN A 157 -8.17 -8.05 -5.63
C GLN A 157 -9.25 -7.01 -5.33
N CYS A 158 -9.20 -5.81 -5.93
CA CYS A 158 -10.31 -4.86 -5.88
C CYS A 158 -11.54 -5.45 -6.57
N ASP A 159 -11.38 -5.98 -7.79
CA ASP A 159 -12.47 -6.62 -8.53
C ASP A 159 -13.05 -7.82 -7.76
N GLU A 160 -12.17 -8.63 -7.15
CA GLU A 160 -12.58 -9.74 -6.29
C GLU A 160 -13.32 -9.26 -5.02
N THR A 161 -12.90 -8.15 -4.44
CA THR A 161 -13.60 -7.52 -3.30
C THR A 161 -15.03 -7.14 -3.70
N ILE A 162 -15.23 -6.57 -4.89
CA ILE A 162 -16.58 -6.28 -5.42
C ILE A 162 -17.41 -7.56 -5.53
N ARG A 163 -16.84 -8.64 -6.10
CA ARG A 163 -17.52 -9.94 -6.22
C ARG A 163 -17.99 -10.45 -4.85
N LEU A 164 -17.10 -10.45 -3.86
CA LEU A 164 -17.38 -10.92 -2.50
C LEU A 164 -18.46 -10.09 -1.81
N ILE A 165 -18.44 -8.76 -1.97
CA ILE A 165 -19.48 -7.88 -1.40
C ILE A 165 -20.85 -8.21 -2.02
N LEU A 166 -20.93 -8.34 -3.35
CA LEU A 166 -22.17 -8.68 -4.04
C LEU A 166 -22.70 -10.05 -3.63
N GLU A 167 -21.83 -11.05 -3.47
CA GLU A 167 -22.20 -12.38 -2.97
C GLU A 167 -22.75 -12.33 -1.55
N LYS A 168 -22.14 -11.52 -0.67
CA LYS A 168 -22.62 -11.31 0.70
C LYS A 168 -23.98 -10.60 0.73
N GLN A 169 -24.19 -9.60 -0.13
CA GLN A 169 -25.48 -8.91 -0.25
C GLN A 169 -26.61 -9.85 -0.71
N LYS A 170 -26.30 -10.84 -1.57
CA LYS A 170 -27.27 -11.88 -1.96
C LYS A 170 -27.62 -12.83 -0.82
N GLN A 171 -26.63 -13.16 0.03
CA GLN A 171 -26.82 -14.05 1.19
C GLN A 171 -27.65 -13.39 2.30
N TRP A 172 -27.60 -12.06 2.41
CA TRP A 172 -28.34 -11.29 3.41
C TRP A 172 -29.23 -10.21 2.76
N PRO A 173 -30.36 -10.59 2.15
CA PRO A 173 -31.27 -9.63 1.49
C PRO A 173 -32.02 -8.72 2.50
N GLY A 174 -31.80 -8.87 3.80
CA GLY A 174 -32.54 -8.18 4.86
C GLY A 174 -32.02 -6.78 5.18
N LYS A 175 -32.88 -5.78 4.94
CA LYS A 175 -32.75 -4.33 5.15
C LYS A 175 -32.18 -3.55 3.96
N SER A 176 -32.62 -3.83 2.73
CA SER A 176 -32.73 -2.77 1.74
C SER A 176 -33.83 -1.80 2.22
N THR A 177 -33.41 -0.56 2.45
CA THR A 177 -34.28 0.56 2.81
C THR A 177 -35.42 0.63 1.82
N GLN A 178 -36.66 0.43 2.28
CA GLN A 178 -37.82 0.95 1.56
C GLN A 178 -37.57 2.44 1.36
N SER A 179 -37.58 2.85 0.10
CA SER A 179 -37.58 4.25 -0.31
C SER A 179 -38.65 4.98 0.49
N VAL A 180 -38.24 5.92 1.33
CA VAL A 180 -39.15 6.92 1.89
C VAL A 180 -39.65 7.73 0.69
N LYS A 181 -40.91 7.50 0.33
CA LYS A 181 -41.68 8.40 -0.53
C LYS A 181 -42.10 9.62 0.26
#